data_AF-A0A7X8G279-F1
#
_entry.id   AF-A0A7X8G279-F1
#
_cell.length_a   1.000
_cell.length_b   1.000
_cell.length_c   1.000
_cell.angle_alpha   90.00
_cell.angle_beta   90.00
_cell.angle_gamma   90.00
#
_symmetry.space_group_name_H-M   'P 1'
#
loop_
_entity.id
_entity.type
_entity.pdbx_description
1 polymer ?
#
loop_
_entity_poly.entity_id
_entity_poly.type
_entity_poly.pdbx_seq_one_letter_code
_entity_poly.pdbx_strand_id
1 'polypeptide(L)'
;ADEFRKILTQIRSSHGTLINTLASQKEEYYEREIELPESTYEELCESLKQAENLFKKRLEKGKRLLRIRENFENIKLKMDEKSFVPVITAFSNYLTSLTDGSYKATDIDDDFNLKLKNENEIDMPLSLLSSGTYDCVALALRLAIAEYILGDNKGFLILDDCLVDLDPNRKATAVKLINRFAGKHQVIFTTCSPDTAALLSGYLIEI
;
A
#
# COMPACT_ATOMS: atom_id res chain seq x y z
N ALA A 1 36.14 -7.43 -83.06
CA ALA A 1 36.72 -6.37 -82.20
C ALA A 1 35.64 -5.48 -81.56
N ASP A 2 34.64 -5.04 -82.32
CA ASP A 2 33.60 -4.12 -81.80
C ASP A 2 32.59 -4.76 -80.84
N GLU A 3 32.25 -6.03 -81.03
CA GLU A 3 31.35 -6.78 -80.13
C GLU A 3 31.96 -6.95 -78.72
N PHE A 4 33.24 -7.31 -78.65
CA PHE A 4 34.00 -7.38 -77.40
C PHE A 4 34.02 -6.03 -76.66
N ARG A 5 34.21 -4.92 -77.40
CA ARG A 5 34.20 -3.57 -76.82
C ARG A 5 32.82 -3.20 -76.28
N LYS A 6 31.73 -3.55 -76.98
CA LYS A 6 30.36 -3.33 -76.50
C LYS A 6 30.07 -4.10 -75.21
N ILE A 7 30.42 -5.39 -75.17
CA ILE A 7 30.25 -6.25 -73.99
C ILE A 7 31.07 -5.69 -72.82
N LEU A 8 32.33 -5.33 -73.04
CA LEU A 8 33.20 -4.76 -72.00
C LEU A 8 32.64 -3.46 -71.42
N THR A 9 32.09 -2.57 -72.25
CA THR A 9 31.45 -1.32 -71.81
C THR A 9 30.19 -1.59 -71.01
N GLN A 10 29.37 -2.56 -71.43
CA GLN A 10 28.14 -2.94 -70.73
C GLN A 10 28.45 -3.58 -69.37
N ILE A 11 29.45 -4.46 -69.30
CA ILE A 11 29.93 -5.06 -68.03
C ILE A 11 30.47 -3.98 -67.11
N ARG A 12 31.28 -3.02 -67.61
CA ARG A 12 31.80 -1.91 -66.79
C ARG A 12 30.69 -0.99 -66.27
N SER A 13 29.70 -0.69 -67.10
CA SER A 13 28.54 0.09 -66.69
C SER A 13 27.73 -0.63 -65.61
N SER A 14 27.46 -1.93 -65.81
CA SER A 14 26.75 -2.77 -64.84
C SER A 14 27.52 -2.89 -63.52
N HIS A 15 28.84 -3.09 -63.59
CA HIS A 15 29.72 -3.10 -62.42
C HIS A 15 29.69 -1.76 -61.67
N GLY A 16 29.73 -0.64 -62.40
CA GLY A 16 29.58 0.70 -61.82
C GLY A 16 28.24 0.89 -61.11
N THR A 17 27.13 0.43 -61.73
CA THR A 17 25.81 0.49 -61.09
C THR A 17 25.76 -0.39 -59.83
N LEU A 18 26.31 -1.60 -59.88
CA LEU A 18 26.35 -2.51 -58.74
C LEU A 18 27.17 -1.94 -57.58
N ILE A 19 28.29 -1.28 -57.85
CA ILE A 19 29.08 -0.59 -56.82
C ILE A 19 28.28 0.52 -56.15
N ASN A 20 27.59 1.36 -56.93
CA ASN A 20 26.79 2.45 -56.38
C ASN A 20 25.62 1.91 -55.54
N THR A 21 24.95 0.85 -56.01
CA THR A 21 23.91 0.17 -55.25
C THR A 21 24.45 -0.43 -53.95
N LEU A 22 25.60 -1.11 -53.99
CA LEU A 22 26.24 -1.65 -52.79
C LEU A 22 26.59 -0.56 -51.78
N ALA A 23 27.09 0.59 -52.26
CA ALA A 23 27.43 1.73 -51.40
C ALA A 23 26.18 2.29 -50.71
N SER A 24 25.10 2.52 -51.46
CA SER A 24 23.82 2.98 -50.91
C SER A 24 23.21 1.99 -49.92
N GLN A 25 23.25 0.69 -50.22
CA GLN A 25 22.75 -0.35 -49.29
C GLN A 25 23.57 -0.44 -48.01
N LYS A 26 24.89 -0.20 -48.07
CA LYS A 26 25.73 -0.15 -46.87
C LYS A 26 25.44 1.06 -46.01
N GLU A 27 25.24 2.22 -46.63
CA GLU A 27 24.85 3.44 -45.91
C GLU A 27 23.52 3.23 -45.17
N GLU A 28 22.51 2.70 -45.85
CA GLU A 28 21.22 2.36 -45.24
C GLU A 28 21.33 1.29 -44.13
N TYR A 29 22.24 0.32 -44.27
CA TYR A 29 22.52 -0.66 -43.22
C TYR A 29 23.07 0.01 -41.95
N TYR A 30 24.08 0.88 -42.09
CA TYR A 30 24.69 1.54 -40.93
C TYR A 30 23.73 2.52 -40.24
N GLU A 31 22.92 3.24 -41.00
CA GLU A 31 21.86 4.10 -40.44
C GLU A 31 20.89 3.26 -39.59
N ARG A 32 20.42 2.13 -40.12
CA ARG A 32 19.52 1.24 -39.38
C ARG A 32 20.18 0.59 -38.17
N GLU A 33 21.46 0.24 -38.25
CA GLU A 33 22.23 -0.33 -37.14
C GLU A 33 22.40 0.67 -35.99
N ILE A 34 22.59 1.96 -36.31
CA ILE A 34 22.64 3.06 -35.32
C ILE A 34 21.26 3.31 -34.69
N GLU A 35 20.18 3.14 -35.46
CA GLU A 35 18.79 3.32 -34.98
C GLU A 35 18.26 2.14 -34.16
N LEU A 36 19.01 1.03 -34.04
CA LEU A 36 18.57 -0.10 -33.22
C LEU A 36 18.48 0.31 -31.75
N PRO A 37 17.40 -0.09 -31.03
CA PRO A 37 17.31 0.11 -29.59
C PRO A 37 18.49 -0.58 -28.89
N GLU A 38 19.00 0.04 -27.82
CA GLU A 38 20.03 -0.60 -26.97
C GLU A 38 19.52 -1.88 -26.30
N SER A 39 18.20 -2.01 -26.12
CA SER A 39 17.56 -3.18 -25.55
C SER A 39 17.27 -4.23 -26.63
N THR A 40 17.67 -5.47 -26.34
CA THR A 40 17.37 -6.62 -27.19
C THR A 40 15.87 -6.93 -27.22
N TYR A 41 15.43 -7.66 -28.24
CA TYR A 41 14.05 -8.14 -28.34
C TYR A 41 13.65 -8.98 -27.11
N GLU A 42 14.55 -9.82 -26.63
CA GLU A 42 14.36 -10.66 -25.46
C GLU A 42 14.17 -9.81 -24.18
N GLU A 43 15.00 -8.78 -23.98
CA GLU A 43 14.88 -7.85 -22.84
C GLU A 43 13.57 -7.05 -22.89
N LEU A 44 13.17 -6.59 -24.07
CA LEU A 44 11.88 -5.89 -24.27
C LEU A 44 10.69 -6.81 -23.95
N CYS A 45 10.75 -8.07 -24.38
CA CYS A 45 9.71 -9.06 -24.08
C CYS A 45 9.63 -9.35 -22.57
N GLU A 46 10.77 -9.45 -21.89
CA GLU A 46 10.80 -9.66 -20.45
C GLU A 46 10.25 -8.43 -19.70
N SER A 47 10.67 -7.22 -20.09
CA SER A 47 10.19 -5.96 -19.53
C SER A 47 8.68 -5.80 -19.69
N LEU A 48 8.14 -6.12 -20.88
CA LEU A 48 6.70 -6.13 -21.12
C LEU A 48 5.97 -7.06 -20.15
N LYS A 49 6.46 -8.30 -20.02
CA LYS A 49 5.87 -9.29 -19.09
C LYS A 49 5.92 -8.82 -17.64
N GLN A 50 7.00 -8.17 -17.21
CA GLN A 50 7.11 -7.61 -15.87
C GLN A 50 6.10 -6.46 -15.66
N ALA A 51 6.00 -5.55 -16.63
CA ALA A 51 5.06 -4.44 -16.61
C ALA A 51 3.60 -4.91 -16.57
N GLU A 52 3.23 -5.90 -17.37
CA GLU A 52 1.89 -6.51 -17.37
C GLU A 52 1.55 -7.14 -16.02
N ASN A 53 2.48 -7.88 -15.43
CA ASN A 53 2.30 -8.48 -14.11
C ASN A 53 2.13 -7.41 -13.02
N LEU A 54 2.93 -6.35 -13.08
CA LEU A 54 2.82 -5.22 -12.16
C LEU A 54 1.47 -4.50 -12.31
N PHE A 55 1.04 -4.25 -13.55
CA PHE A 55 -0.24 -3.65 -13.85
C PHE A 55 -1.39 -4.50 -13.30
N LYS A 56 -1.38 -5.81 -13.56
CA LYS A 56 -2.39 -6.75 -13.05
C LYS A 56 -2.45 -6.74 -11.52
N LYS A 57 -1.30 -6.76 -10.84
CA LYS A 57 -1.23 -6.66 -9.37
C LYS A 57 -1.83 -5.34 -8.87
N ARG A 58 -1.50 -4.21 -9.50
CA ARG A 58 -2.02 -2.89 -9.12
C ARG A 58 -3.52 -2.78 -9.37
N LEU A 59 -4.01 -3.30 -10.49
CA LEU A 59 -5.43 -3.33 -10.83
C LEU A 59 -6.24 -4.10 -9.78
N GLU A 60 -5.78 -5.29 -9.39
CA GLU A 60 -6.45 -6.09 -8.37
C GLU A 60 -6.43 -5.40 -7.00
N LYS A 61 -5.32 -4.77 -6.62
CA LYS A 61 -5.25 -3.94 -5.40
C LYS A 61 -6.25 -2.78 -5.46
N GLY A 62 -6.34 -2.08 -6.60
CA GLY A 62 -7.27 -0.98 -6.81
C GLY A 62 -8.73 -1.41 -6.68
N LYS A 63 -9.11 -2.53 -7.30
CA LYS A 63 -10.47 -3.10 -7.17
C LYS A 63 -10.84 -3.42 -5.72
N ARG A 64 -9.91 -3.99 -4.94
CA ARG A 64 -10.12 -4.27 -3.51
C ARG A 64 -10.35 -2.99 -2.73
N LEU A 65 -9.54 -1.96 -2.95
CA LEU A 65 -9.69 -0.66 -2.30
C LEU A 65 -11.02 0.01 -2.65
N LEU A 66 -11.47 -0.09 -3.91
CA LEU A 66 -12.77 0.43 -4.32
C LEU A 66 -13.92 -0.26 -3.59
N ARG A 67 -13.85 -1.57 -3.41
CA ARG A 67 -14.85 -2.33 -2.65
C ARG A 67 -14.85 -2.00 -1.15
N ILE A 68 -13.66 -1.82 -0.56
CA ILE A 68 -13.52 -1.37 0.83
C ILE A 68 -14.16 0.02 0.97
N ARG A 69 -13.85 0.95 0.06
CA ARG A 69 -14.43 2.29 0.04
C ARG A 69 -15.95 2.24 -0.10
N GLU A 70 -16.47 1.48 -1.05
CA GLU A 70 -17.93 1.33 -1.24
C GLU A 70 -18.62 0.80 0.02
N ASN A 71 -18.07 -0.24 0.65
CA ASN A 71 -18.60 -0.75 1.91
C ASN A 71 -18.55 0.31 3.02
N PHE A 72 -17.45 1.06 3.10
CA PHE A 72 -17.29 2.12 4.08
C PHE A 72 -18.31 3.25 3.87
N GLU A 73 -18.49 3.73 2.64
CA GLU A 73 -19.49 4.74 2.30
C GLU A 73 -20.91 4.25 2.57
N ASN A 74 -21.22 2.98 2.28
CA ASN A 74 -22.53 2.40 2.60
C ASN A 74 -22.80 2.34 4.11
N ILE A 75 -21.75 2.12 4.91
CA ILE A 75 -21.83 2.19 6.37
C ILE A 75 -22.04 3.65 6.80
N LYS A 76 -21.25 4.58 6.24
CA LYS A 76 -21.36 6.02 6.49
C LYS A 76 -22.77 6.54 6.18
N LEU A 77 -23.38 6.15 5.06
CA LEU A 77 -24.73 6.56 4.67
C LEU A 77 -25.83 5.98 5.57
N LYS A 78 -25.61 4.82 6.16
CA LYS A 78 -26.52 4.22 7.14
C LYS A 78 -26.33 4.78 8.55
N MET A 79 -25.25 5.52 8.79
CA MET A 79 -24.97 6.24 10.01
C MET A 79 -25.58 7.65 9.90
N ASP A 80 -26.57 7.95 10.73
CA ASP A 80 -27.01 9.32 11.03
C ASP A 80 -26.00 10.00 11.99
N GLU A 81 -25.99 11.34 12.11
CA GLU A 81 -25.06 12.09 12.99
C GLU A 81 -25.04 11.56 14.45
N LYS A 82 -26.15 10.96 14.91
CA LYS A 82 -26.25 10.35 16.25
C LYS A 82 -25.57 8.96 16.36
N SER A 83 -25.31 8.28 15.24
CA SER A 83 -24.67 6.96 15.17
C SER A 83 -23.16 6.98 15.35
N PHE A 84 -22.49 8.13 15.26
CA PHE A 84 -21.05 8.24 15.54
C PHE A 84 -20.71 8.35 17.03
N VAL A 85 -21.66 8.79 17.86
CA VAL A 85 -21.45 8.95 19.30
C VAL A 85 -20.90 7.68 19.97
N PRO A 86 -21.38 6.46 19.68
CA PRO A 86 -20.80 5.23 20.21
C PRO A 86 -19.35 5.00 19.78
N VAL A 87 -19.00 5.29 18.51
CA VAL A 87 -17.64 5.15 17.98
C VAL A 87 -16.71 6.16 18.64
N ILE A 88 -17.11 7.43 18.72
CA ILE A 88 -16.34 8.50 19.37
C ILE A 88 -16.14 8.18 20.85
N THR A 89 -17.19 7.70 21.53
CA THR A 89 -17.12 7.33 22.95
C THR A 89 -16.17 6.15 23.16
N ALA A 90 -16.29 5.09 22.36
CA ALA A 90 -15.38 3.95 22.41
C ALA A 90 -13.94 4.36 22.11
N PHE A 91 -13.74 5.17 21.07
CA PHE A 91 -12.44 5.73 20.69
C PHE A 91 -11.81 6.53 21.83
N SER A 92 -12.56 7.47 22.42
CA SER A 92 -12.09 8.26 23.55
C SER A 92 -11.69 7.36 24.73
N ASN A 93 -12.50 6.33 25.04
CA ASN A 93 -12.19 5.40 26.13
C ASN A 93 -10.91 4.60 25.87
N TYR A 94 -10.74 4.09 24.64
CA TYR A 94 -9.52 3.39 24.25
C TYR A 94 -8.31 4.33 24.29
N LEU A 95 -8.42 5.53 23.74
CA LEU A 95 -7.34 6.51 23.68
C LEU A 95 -6.89 6.93 25.07
N THR A 96 -7.82 7.35 25.92
CA THR A 96 -7.54 7.75 27.31
C THR A 96 -6.85 6.62 28.06
N SER A 97 -7.25 5.36 27.86
CA SER A 97 -6.57 4.21 28.47
C SER A 97 -5.15 4.03 27.93
N LEU A 98 -4.97 4.08 26.60
CA LEU A 98 -3.67 3.89 25.94
C LEU A 98 -2.65 5.00 26.24
N THR A 99 -3.11 6.21 26.51
CA THR A 99 -2.24 7.36 26.79
C THR A 99 -2.21 7.76 28.26
N ASP A 100 -2.75 6.93 29.16
CA ASP A 100 -2.84 7.23 30.59
C ASP A 100 -3.46 8.61 30.88
N GLY A 101 -4.48 8.98 30.11
CA GLY A 101 -5.18 10.26 30.23
C GLY A 101 -4.51 11.47 29.61
N SER A 102 -3.26 11.37 29.11
CA SER A 102 -2.56 12.51 28.49
C SER A 102 -3.25 13.06 27.24
N TYR A 103 -4.05 12.25 26.55
CA TYR A 103 -4.82 12.65 25.37
C TYR A 103 -6.28 12.22 25.49
N LYS A 104 -7.17 13.08 24.98
CA LYS A 104 -8.61 12.82 24.89
C LYS A 104 -9.11 13.18 23.51
N ALA A 105 -10.03 12.37 23.01
CA ALA A 105 -10.77 12.69 21.80
C ALA A 105 -11.91 13.64 22.16
N THR A 106 -11.98 14.79 21.50
CA THR A 106 -13.06 15.76 21.72
C THR A 106 -14.15 15.63 20.68
N ASP A 107 -13.77 15.32 19.45
CA ASP A 107 -14.69 15.30 18.31
C ASP A 107 -14.11 14.47 17.16
N ILE A 108 -14.99 13.92 16.34
CA ILE A 108 -14.68 13.33 15.04
C ILE A 108 -15.73 13.87 14.08
N ASP A 109 -15.31 14.66 13.10
CA ASP A 109 -16.25 15.23 12.14
C ASP A 109 -16.73 14.20 11.10
N ASP A 110 -17.68 14.61 10.25
CA ASP A 110 -18.26 13.76 9.21
C ASP A 110 -17.23 13.27 8.18
N ASP A 111 -16.09 13.95 8.07
CA ASP A 111 -14.96 13.58 7.21
C ASP A 111 -13.91 12.73 7.94
N PHE A 112 -14.23 12.28 9.16
CA PHE A 112 -13.37 11.50 10.06
C PHE A 112 -12.09 12.23 10.50
N ASN A 113 -12.08 13.56 10.48
CA ASN A 113 -10.98 14.31 11.06
C ASN A 113 -11.08 14.26 12.58
N LEU A 114 -10.05 13.71 13.20
CA LEU A 114 -9.94 13.58 14.65
C LEU A 114 -9.53 14.92 15.26
N LYS A 115 -10.29 15.40 16.25
CA LYS A 115 -9.86 16.47 17.15
C LYS A 115 -9.44 15.87 18.47
N LEU A 116 -8.18 16.09 18.83
CA LEU A 116 -7.58 15.61 20.07
C LEU A 116 -7.16 16.79 20.92
N LYS A 117 -7.27 16.64 22.24
CA LYS A 117 -6.67 17.57 23.20
C LYS A 117 -5.69 16.85 24.10
N ASN A 118 -4.64 17.57 24.50
CA ASN A 118 -3.76 17.10 25.57
C ASN A 118 -4.35 17.40 26.97
N GLU A 119 -3.63 17.00 28.00
CA GLU A 119 -3.95 17.27 29.41
C GLU A 119 -4.14 18.75 29.78
N ASN A 120 -3.57 19.67 28.99
CA ASN A 120 -3.68 21.12 29.17
C ASN A 120 -4.82 21.75 28.34
N GLU A 121 -5.73 20.92 27.79
CA GLU A 121 -6.85 21.34 26.94
C GLU A 121 -6.43 22.03 25.62
N ILE A 122 -5.19 21.82 25.18
CA ILE A 122 -4.65 22.36 23.93
C ILE A 122 -4.98 21.38 22.79
N ASP A 123 -5.51 21.91 21.69
CA ASP A 123 -5.78 21.14 20.48
C ASP A 123 -4.47 20.61 19.88
N MET A 124 -4.43 19.30 19.68
CA MET A 124 -3.26 18.57 19.20
C MET A 124 -3.52 18.00 17.81
N PRO A 125 -2.98 18.61 16.74
CA PRO A 125 -3.06 18.04 15.41
C PRO A 125 -2.24 16.74 15.35
N LEU A 126 -2.73 15.76 14.57
CA LEU A 126 -2.10 14.44 14.44
C LEU A 126 -0.64 14.51 13.98
N SER A 127 -0.27 15.53 13.20
CA SER A 127 1.09 15.75 12.69
C SER A 127 2.10 16.16 13.78
N LEU A 128 1.64 16.59 14.95
CA LEU A 128 2.51 16.95 16.08
C LEU A 128 2.61 15.85 17.15
N LEU A 129 1.96 14.71 16.93
CA LEU A 129 2.06 13.56 17.84
C LEU A 129 3.39 12.84 17.65
N SER A 130 3.95 12.32 18.75
CA SER A 130 5.05 11.36 18.65
C SER A 130 4.56 10.06 18.01
N SER A 131 5.46 9.28 17.39
CA SER A 131 5.11 8.02 16.71
C SER A 131 4.32 7.07 17.61
N GLY A 132 4.79 6.82 18.84
CA GLY A 132 4.05 5.97 19.79
C GLY A 132 2.70 6.53 20.22
N THR A 133 2.49 7.85 20.19
CA THR A 133 1.18 8.44 20.48
C THR A 133 0.24 8.33 19.27
N TYR A 134 0.78 8.54 18.08
CA TYR A 134 0.06 8.30 16.83
C TYR A 134 -0.40 6.84 16.73
N ASP A 135 0.46 5.88 17.11
CA ASP A 135 0.11 4.46 17.14
C ASP A 135 -1.00 4.16 18.17
N CYS A 136 -0.95 4.77 19.35
CA CYS A 136 -2.06 4.67 20.31
C CYS A 136 -3.38 5.20 19.73
N VAL A 137 -3.35 6.35 19.05
CA VAL A 137 -4.53 6.92 18.38
C VAL A 137 -5.05 5.98 17.30
N ALA A 138 -4.16 5.47 16.44
CA ALA A 138 -4.53 4.59 15.35
C ALA A 138 -5.08 3.25 15.86
N LEU A 139 -4.50 2.67 16.91
CA LEU A 139 -5.00 1.45 17.54
C LEU A 139 -6.36 1.68 18.21
N ALA A 140 -6.52 2.76 18.98
CA ALA A 140 -7.78 3.12 19.62
C ALA A 140 -8.92 3.25 18.59
N LEU A 141 -8.66 3.93 17.48
CA LEU A 141 -9.66 4.12 16.43
C LEU A 141 -10.03 2.79 15.77
N ARG A 142 -9.04 1.94 15.45
CA ARG A 142 -9.29 0.61 14.87
C ARG A 142 -10.16 -0.25 15.78
N LEU A 143 -9.87 -0.28 17.07
CA LEU A 143 -10.66 -1.05 18.04
C LEU A 143 -12.09 -0.50 18.17
N ALA A 144 -12.25 0.83 18.24
CA ALA A 144 -13.57 1.46 18.33
C ALA A 144 -14.45 1.18 17.10
N ILE A 145 -13.88 1.32 15.90
CA ILE A 145 -14.57 1.03 14.64
C ILE A 145 -14.89 -0.47 14.55
N ALA A 146 -13.94 -1.35 14.89
CA ALA A 146 -14.15 -2.78 14.85
C ALA A 146 -15.24 -3.23 15.83
N GLU A 147 -15.26 -2.69 17.05
CA GLU A 147 -16.29 -2.99 18.05
C GLU A 147 -17.68 -2.57 17.55
N TYR A 148 -17.77 -1.40 16.90
CA TYR A 148 -19.03 -0.94 16.31
C TYR A 148 -19.47 -1.77 15.10
N ILE A 149 -18.59 -2.01 14.13
CA ILE A 149 -18.91 -2.73 12.89
C ILE A 149 -19.26 -4.19 13.19
N LEU A 150 -18.51 -4.83 14.09
CA LEU A 150 -18.77 -6.21 14.46
C LEU A 150 -20.01 -6.33 15.34
N GLY A 151 -20.24 -5.37 16.25
CA GLY A 151 -21.39 -5.40 17.17
C GLY A 151 -21.44 -6.71 17.94
N ASP A 152 -22.57 -7.41 17.90
CA ASP A 152 -22.71 -8.75 18.50
C ASP A 152 -22.35 -9.90 17.53
N ASN A 153 -21.94 -9.58 16.29
CA ASN A 153 -21.60 -10.60 15.31
C ASN A 153 -20.22 -11.22 15.61
N LYS A 154 -20.11 -12.51 15.30
CA LYS A 154 -18.83 -13.23 15.34
C LYS A 154 -17.98 -12.80 14.14
N GLY A 155 -17.09 -11.84 14.35
CA GLY A 155 -16.08 -11.41 13.39
C GLY A 155 -14.65 -11.61 13.91
N PHE A 156 -13.69 -11.19 13.09
CA PHE A 156 -12.28 -11.23 13.43
C PHE A 156 -11.57 -9.90 13.12
N LEU A 157 -10.51 -9.62 13.87
CA LEU A 157 -9.59 -8.50 13.66
C LEU A 157 -8.18 -9.04 13.44
N ILE A 158 -7.49 -8.55 12.41
CA ILE A 158 -6.09 -8.88 12.16
C ILE A 158 -5.24 -7.65 12.47
N LEU A 159 -4.22 -7.81 13.31
CA LEU A 159 -3.28 -6.76 13.70
C LEU A 159 -1.86 -7.21 13.35
N ASP A 160 -1.13 -6.39 12.60
CA ASP A 160 0.23 -6.67 12.16
C ASP A 160 1.22 -5.73 12.86
N ASP A 161 1.88 -6.27 13.89
CA ASP A 161 2.93 -5.68 14.71
C ASP A 161 2.70 -4.22 15.15
N CYS A 162 1.45 -3.85 15.41
CA CYS A 162 1.04 -2.47 15.68
C CYS A 162 1.43 -1.94 17.07
N LEU A 163 2.30 -2.64 17.80
CA LEU A 163 2.76 -2.28 19.15
C LEU A 163 4.26 -1.97 19.20
N VAL A 164 4.95 -1.98 18.05
CA VAL A 164 6.42 -1.90 17.99
C VAL A 164 6.98 -0.62 18.60
N ASP A 165 6.35 0.55 18.34
CA ASP A 165 6.82 1.86 18.82
C ASP A 165 6.26 2.27 20.18
N LEU A 166 5.53 1.37 20.86
CA LEU A 166 4.97 1.65 22.18
C LEU A 166 5.99 1.36 23.28
N ASP A 167 6.12 2.30 24.23
CA ASP A 167 6.85 2.07 25.46
C ASP A 167 6.22 0.93 26.29
N PRO A 168 6.97 0.32 27.24
CA PRO A 168 6.50 -0.85 27.98
C PRO A 168 5.15 -0.66 28.69
N ASN A 169 4.87 0.54 29.22
CA ASN A 169 3.62 0.79 29.93
C ASN A 169 2.45 0.85 28.94
N ARG A 170 2.60 1.61 27.85
CA ARG A 170 1.59 1.69 26.79
C ARG A 170 1.36 0.34 26.12
N LYS A 171 2.42 -0.42 25.86
CA LYS A 171 2.35 -1.77 25.29
C LYS A 171 1.55 -2.72 26.18
N ALA A 172 1.81 -2.72 27.49
CA ALA A 172 1.05 -3.54 28.44
C ALA A 172 -0.45 -3.17 28.46
N THR A 173 -0.77 -1.88 28.40
CA THR A 173 -2.16 -1.43 28.31
C THR A 173 -2.82 -1.81 26.99
N ALA A 174 -2.11 -1.66 25.86
CA ALA A 174 -2.60 -2.05 24.56
C ALA A 174 -2.92 -3.55 24.49
N VAL A 175 -2.04 -4.40 25.02
CA VAL A 175 -2.27 -5.85 25.14
C VAL A 175 -3.51 -6.15 25.95
N LYS A 176 -3.73 -5.49 27.09
CA LYS A 176 -4.96 -5.67 27.90
C LYS A 176 -6.22 -5.32 27.12
N LEU A 177 -6.19 -4.23 26.35
CA LEU A 177 -7.32 -3.78 25.53
C LEU A 177 -7.59 -4.75 24.37
N ILE A 178 -6.54 -5.24 23.71
CA ILE A 178 -6.64 -6.26 22.67
C ILE A 178 -7.23 -7.55 23.24
N ASN A 179 -6.77 -8.01 24.40
CA ASN A 179 -7.30 -9.22 25.04
C ASN A 179 -8.76 -9.04 25.49
N ARG A 180 -9.16 -7.84 25.94
CA ARG A 180 -10.56 -7.53 26.22
C ARG A 180 -11.43 -7.63 24.97
N PHE A 181 -10.95 -7.09 23.85
CA PHE A 181 -11.63 -7.20 22.56
C PHE A 181 -11.69 -8.66 22.09
N ALA A 182 -10.60 -9.41 22.28
CA ALA A 182 -10.48 -10.83 21.95
C ALA A 182 -11.47 -11.72 22.71
N GLY A 183 -11.93 -11.26 23.88
CA GLY A 183 -12.98 -11.93 24.65
C GLY A 183 -14.36 -11.95 23.96
N LYS A 184 -14.60 -11.05 22.99
CA LYS A 184 -15.85 -10.98 22.22
C LYS A 184 -15.68 -11.37 20.75
N HIS A 185 -14.55 -11.03 20.15
CA HIS A 185 -14.25 -11.25 18.73
C HIS A 185 -12.92 -11.97 18.55
N GLN A 186 -12.72 -12.70 17.46
CA GLN A 186 -11.42 -13.34 17.22
C GLN A 186 -10.36 -12.27 16.90
N VAL A 187 -9.17 -12.36 17.50
CA VAL A 187 -8.03 -11.52 17.14
C VAL A 187 -6.90 -12.41 16.62
N ILE A 188 -6.37 -12.08 15.45
CA ILE A 188 -5.16 -12.66 14.89
C ILE A 188 -4.09 -11.58 14.93
N PHE A 189 -3.05 -11.79 15.72
CA PHE A 189 -1.96 -10.85 15.88
C PHE A 189 -0.68 -11.44 15.29
N THR A 190 0.00 -10.70 14.41
CA THR A 190 1.32 -11.07 13.88
C THR A 190 2.38 -10.16 14.48
N THR A 191 3.51 -10.72 14.89
CA THR A 191 4.64 -9.97 15.44
C THR A 191 5.94 -10.74 15.24
N CYS A 192 7.03 -10.01 15.07
CA CYS A 192 8.38 -10.58 15.11
C CYS A 192 9.00 -10.53 16.51
N SER A 193 8.32 -9.95 17.50
CA SER A 193 8.81 -9.79 18.88
C SER A 193 8.33 -10.93 19.78
N PRO A 194 9.24 -11.80 20.29
CA PRO A 194 8.87 -12.86 21.23
C PRO A 194 8.26 -12.30 22.52
N ASP A 195 8.76 -11.16 23.01
CA ASP A 195 8.23 -10.50 24.20
C ASP A 195 6.78 -10.04 24.00
N THR A 196 6.46 -9.49 22.82
CA THR A 196 5.10 -9.06 22.49
C THR A 196 4.16 -10.25 22.38
N ALA A 197 4.62 -11.34 21.74
CA ALA A 197 3.87 -12.60 21.67
C ALA A 197 3.58 -13.18 23.06
N ALA A 198 4.58 -13.19 23.95
CA ALA A 198 4.43 -13.65 25.33
C ALA A 198 3.43 -12.80 26.12
N LEU A 199 3.50 -11.47 25.97
CA LEU A 199 2.57 -10.54 26.63
C LEU A 199 1.11 -10.77 26.20
N LEU A 200 0.85 -11.05 24.92
CA LEU A 200 -0.50 -11.31 24.41
C LEU A 200 -1.14 -12.57 25.02
N SER A 201 -0.34 -13.59 25.36
CA SER A 201 -0.79 -14.81 26.05
C SER A 201 -1.90 -15.61 25.33
N GLY A 202 -1.98 -15.48 24.00
CA GLY A 202 -2.92 -16.23 23.15
C GLY A 202 -2.39 -17.57 22.66
N TYR A 203 -3.11 -18.21 21.73
CA TYR A 203 -2.61 -19.41 21.04
C TYR A 203 -1.48 -19.00 20.08
N LEU A 204 -0.25 -19.41 20.39
CA LEU A 204 0.94 -19.08 19.61
C LEU A 204 1.12 -20.06 18.45
N ILE A 205 1.36 -19.52 17.26
CA ILE A 205 1.73 -20.27 16.06
C ILE A 205 3.11 -19.77 15.62
N GLU A 206 4.10 -20.66 15.64
CA GLU A 206 5.43 -20.41 15.11
C GLU A 206 5.45 -20.78 13.61
N ILE A 207 5.97 -19.90 12.76
CA ILE A 207 6.03 -20.04 11.29
C ILE A 207 7.49 -20.15 10.85
#